data_AF-A0A6J7JF36-F1
#
_entry.id   AF-A0A6J7JF36-F1
#
_cell.length_a   1.000
_cell.length_b   1.000
_cell.length_c   1.000
_cell.angle_alpha   90.00
_cell.angle_beta   90.00
_cell.angle_gamma   90.00
#
_symmetry.space_group_name_H-M   'P 1'
#
loop_
_entity.id
_entity.type
_entity.pdbx_description
1 polymer ?
#
loop_
_entity_poly.entity_id
_entity_poly.type
_entity_poly.pdbx_seq_one_letter_code
_entity_poly.pdbx_strand_id
1 'polypeptide(L)'
;MSGYTIEAGADLTDVDLSGAYLRGADLGGADLTGANLTDVDLADADLVGADLTGADLTGAKLRGGVMWDRTTKWPEGFTPPPSSV
;
A
#
# COMPACT_ATOMS: atom_id res chain seq x y z
N MET A 1 9.22 16.80 -11.44
CA MET A 1 9.57 15.36 -11.41
C MET A 1 8.30 14.63 -11.76
N SER A 2 8.22 13.99 -12.93
CA SER A 2 7.15 13.03 -13.19
C SER A 2 7.40 11.86 -12.26
N GLY A 3 6.68 11.82 -11.13
CA GLY A 3 6.70 10.69 -10.23
C GLY A 3 6.26 9.45 -10.98
N TYR A 4 6.81 8.30 -10.62
CA TYR A 4 6.31 7.01 -11.08
C TYR A 4 4.89 6.87 -10.49
N THR A 5 3.88 7.20 -11.28
CA THR A 5 2.48 6.94 -10.92
C THR A 5 2.24 5.45 -11.15
N ILE A 6 1.98 4.72 -10.07
CA ILE A 6 1.27 3.46 -10.19
C ILE A 6 -0.17 3.85 -10.45
N GLU A 7 -0.75 3.41 -11.56
CA GLU A 7 -2.12 3.79 -11.91
C GLU A 7 -3.08 3.23 -10.85
N ALA A 8 -4.03 4.05 -10.39
CA ALA A 8 -5.11 3.58 -9.53
C ALA A 8 -5.79 2.35 -10.17
N GLY A 9 -5.93 1.26 -9.43
CA GLY A 9 -6.41 -0.02 -9.97
C GLY A 9 -5.34 -0.87 -10.69
N ALA A 10 -4.05 -0.56 -10.57
CA ALA A 10 -3.00 -1.39 -11.12
C ALA A 10 -3.02 -2.81 -10.53
N ASP A 11 -2.78 -3.80 -11.40
CA ASP A 11 -2.50 -5.18 -11.01
C ASP A 11 -1.03 -5.30 -10.61
N LEU A 12 -0.79 -5.48 -9.32
CA LEU A 12 0.51 -5.67 -8.67
C LEU A 12 0.53 -6.97 -7.87
N THR A 13 -0.27 -7.96 -8.30
CA THR A 13 -0.36 -9.26 -7.64
C THR A 13 0.99 -9.98 -7.64
N ASP A 14 1.36 -10.53 -6.48
CA ASP A 14 2.62 -11.26 -6.22
C ASP A 14 3.93 -10.50 -6.60
N VAL A 15 3.88 -9.18 -6.79
CA VAL A 15 5.05 -8.38 -7.16
C VAL A 15 5.98 -8.20 -5.96
N ASP A 16 7.30 -8.23 -6.22
CA ASP A 16 8.31 -7.84 -5.23
C ASP A 16 8.55 -6.33 -5.26
N LEU A 17 8.06 -5.65 -4.22
CA LEU A 17 8.22 -4.22 -3.96
C LEU A 17 9.04 -3.98 -2.68
N SER A 18 9.81 -4.98 -2.23
CA SER A 18 10.60 -4.87 -1.01
C SER A 18 11.57 -3.69 -1.05
N GLY A 19 11.55 -2.89 0.01
CA GLY A 19 12.37 -1.67 0.14
C GLY A 19 12.04 -0.55 -0.86
N ALA A 20 10.95 -0.65 -1.63
CA ALA A 20 10.57 0.39 -2.58
C ALA A 20 10.20 1.71 -1.88
N TYR A 21 10.46 2.82 -2.57
CA TYR A 21 10.08 4.17 -2.12
C TYR A 21 8.77 4.57 -2.80
N LEU A 22 7.65 4.33 -2.12
CA LEU A 22 6.28 4.64 -2.57
C LEU A 22 5.64 5.77 -1.74
N ARG A 23 6.48 6.65 -1.19
CA ARG A 23 6.03 7.78 -0.41
C ARG A 23 5.14 8.70 -1.26
N GLY A 24 3.92 8.96 -0.81
CA GLY A 24 2.94 9.78 -1.53
C GLY A 24 2.43 9.14 -2.81
N ALA A 25 2.63 7.84 -3.01
CA ALA A 25 2.09 7.13 -4.16
C ALA A 25 0.56 7.06 -4.10
N ASP A 26 -0.07 7.18 -5.26
CA ASP A 26 -1.46 6.82 -5.45
C ASP A 26 -1.52 5.32 -5.76
N LEU A 27 -2.08 4.55 -4.83
CA LEU A 27 -2.33 3.11 -4.94
C LEU A 27 -3.82 2.82 -4.77
N GLY A 28 -4.68 3.82 -4.97
CA GLY A 28 -6.12 3.69 -4.80
C GLY A 28 -6.66 2.56 -5.68
N GLY A 29 -7.37 1.61 -5.07
CA GLY A 29 -7.95 0.47 -5.78
C GLY A 29 -6.96 -0.55 -6.35
N ALA A 30 -5.65 -0.41 -6.13
CA ALA A 30 -4.66 -1.34 -6.65
C ALA A 30 -4.83 -2.75 -6.08
N ASP A 31 -4.57 -3.78 -6.88
CA ASP A 31 -4.50 -5.17 -6.43
C ASP A 31 -3.06 -5.51 -6.06
N LEU A 32 -2.79 -5.55 -4.75
CA LEU A 32 -1.50 -5.89 -4.14
C LEU A 32 -1.56 -7.28 -3.49
N THR A 33 -2.50 -8.13 -3.91
CA THR A 33 -2.67 -9.47 -3.34
C THR A 33 -1.37 -10.26 -3.44
N GLY A 34 -0.89 -10.80 -2.30
CA GLY A 34 0.35 -11.58 -2.23
C GLY A 34 1.65 -10.81 -2.45
N ALA A 35 1.61 -9.49 -2.65
CA ALA A 35 2.81 -8.70 -2.91
C ALA A 35 3.80 -8.71 -1.73
N ASN A 36 5.09 -8.72 -2.03
CA ASN A 36 6.13 -8.50 -1.03
C ASN A 36 6.34 -6.99 -0.83
N LEU A 37 5.86 -6.46 0.29
CA LEU A 37 5.97 -5.05 0.69
C LEU A 37 6.90 -4.88 1.90
N THR A 38 7.84 -5.82 2.11
CA THR A 38 8.78 -5.75 3.22
C THR A 38 9.63 -4.47 3.15
N ASP A 39 9.79 -3.78 4.28
CA ASP A 39 10.56 -2.54 4.41
C ASP A 39 10.17 -1.38 3.46
N VAL A 40 9.02 -1.45 2.78
CA VAL A 40 8.54 -0.42 1.85
C VAL A 40 8.29 0.90 2.58
N ASP A 41 8.55 2.04 1.92
CA ASP A 41 8.13 3.35 2.41
C ASP A 41 6.81 3.76 1.76
N LEU A 42 5.70 3.60 2.49
CA LEU A 42 4.33 3.99 2.11
C LEU A 42 3.88 5.27 2.85
N ALA A 43 4.82 6.08 3.34
CA ALA A 43 4.44 7.31 4.03
C ALA A 43 3.59 8.21 3.10
N ASP A 44 2.55 8.85 3.64
CA ASP A 44 1.68 9.77 2.89
C ASP A 44 0.96 9.14 1.66
N ALA A 45 0.96 7.80 1.51
CA ALA A 45 0.35 7.13 0.35
C ALA A 45 -1.19 7.05 0.43
N ASP A 46 -1.84 6.98 -0.73
CA ASP A 46 -3.27 6.68 -0.87
C ASP A 46 -3.47 5.19 -1.16
N LEU A 47 -4.08 4.46 -0.23
CA LEU A 47 -4.43 3.05 -0.33
C LEU A 47 -5.95 2.83 -0.37
N VAL A 48 -6.75 3.88 -0.59
CA VAL A 48 -8.23 3.78 -0.56
C VAL A 48 -8.70 2.73 -1.57
N GLY A 49 -9.33 1.67 -1.05
CA GLY A 49 -9.87 0.56 -1.83
C GLY A 49 -8.84 -0.44 -2.36
N ALA A 50 -7.55 -0.32 -1.99
CA ALA A 50 -6.53 -1.28 -2.37
C ALA A 50 -6.77 -2.66 -1.72
N ASP A 51 -6.38 -3.74 -2.41
CA ASP A 51 -6.42 -5.10 -1.88
C ASP A 51 -5.01 -5.57 -1.52
N LEU A 52 -4.66 -5.58 -0.24
CA LEU A 52 -3.39 -6.08 0.29
C LEU A 52 -3.52 -7.49 0.87
N THR A 53 -4.55 -8.27 0.47
CA THR A 53 -4.77 -9.61 1.02
C THR A 53 -3.53 -10.48 0.81
N GLY A 54 -2.98 -11.03 1.91
CA GLY A 54 -1.80 -11.90 1.86
C GLY A 54 -0.47 -11.19 1.54
N ALA A 55 -0.44 -9.86 1.42
CA ALA A 55 0.80 -9.12 1.25
C ALA A 55 1.67 -9.16 2.52
N ASP A 56 2.99 -9.18 2.37
CA ASP A 56 3.93 -9.09 3.49
C ASP A 56 4.30 -7.63 3.77
N LEU A 57 3.76 -7.06 4.85
CA LEU A 57 4.02 -5.69 5.30
C LEU A 57 5.10 -5.61 6.40
N THR A 58 5.91 -6.64 6.58
CA THR A 58 6.95 -6.65 7.63
C THR A 58 7.92 -5.48 7.43
N GLY A 59 8.00 -4.58 8.42
CA GLY A 59 8.87 -3.40 8.35
C GLY A 59 8.34 -2.25 7.49
N ALA A 60 7.17 -2.38 6.85
CA ALA A 60 6.56 -1.33 6.05
C ALA A 60 6.32 -0.05 6.87
N LYS A 61 6.64 1.11 6.29
CA LYS A 61 6.47 2.41 6.92
C LYS A 61 5.13 3.02 6.49
N LEU A 62 4.12 2.85 7.34
CA LEU A 62 2.79 3.45 7.17
C LEU A 62 2.63 4.62 8.15
N ARG A 63 3.01 5.83 7.73
CA ARG A 63 3.05 7.05 8.57
C ARG A 63 2.77 8.30 7.75
N GLY A 64 2.63 9.45 8.42
CA GLY A 64 2.56 10.76 7.76
C GLY A 64 1.18 11.14 7.21
N GLY A 65 0.26 10.19 7.13
CA GLY A 65 -1.13 10.45 6.79
C GLY A 65 -1.63 9.50 5.72
N VAL A 66 -1.32 8.22 5.87
CA VAL A 66 -1.78 7.17 4.96
C VAL A 66 -3.30 7.19 4.90
N MET A 67 -3.83 7.23 3.69
CA MET A 67 -5.27 7.22 3.45
C MET A 67 -5.71 5.80 3.14
N TRP A 68 -6.68 5.29 3.90
CA TRP A 68 -7.35 4.02 3.65
C TRP A 68 -8.77 4.07 4.23
N ASP A 69 -9.70 3.34 3.66
CA ASP A 69 -11.07 3.30 4.15
C ASP A 69 -11.53 1.87 4.45
N ARG A 70 -12.81 1.71 4.79
CA ARG A 70 -13.39 0.39 5.07
C ARG A 70 -13.40 -0.58 3.89
N THR A 71 -13.07 -0.13 2.69
CA THR A 71 -13.00 -0.96 1.48
C THR A 71 -11.59 -1.46 1.20
N THR A 72 -10.59 -0.90 1.88
CA THR A 72 -9.19 -1.35 1.83
C THR A 72 -9.08 -2.68 2.54
N LYS A 73 -8.49 -3.68 1.89
CA LYS A 73 -8.29 -5.02 2.47
C LYS A 73 -6.86 -5.17 2.96
N TRP A 74 -6.71 -5.60 4.21
CA TRP A 74 -5.41 -5.78 4.85
C TRP A 74 -5.06 -7.26 4.96
N PRO A 75 -3.77 -7.61 5.12
CA PRO A 75 -3.37 -8.97 5.46
C PRO A 75 -4.05 -9.46 6.74
N GLU A 76 -4.30 -10.76 6.83
CA GLU A 76 -4.89 -11.36 8.03
C GLU A 76 -4.03 -11.06 9.27
N GLY A 77 -4.67 -10.62 10.36
CA GLY A 77 -3.98 -10.28 11.60
C GLY A 77 -3.21 -8.96 11.57
N PHE A 78 -3.18 -8.24 10.44
CA PHE A 78 -2.59 -6.92 10.37
C PHE A 78 -3.52 -5.86 10.95
N THR A 79 -2.98 -4.95 11.76
CA THR A 79 -3.71 -3.79 12.29
C THR A 79 -3.14 -2.52 11.64
N PRO A 80 -3.87 -1.86 10.73
CA PRO A 80 -3.38 -0.64 10.11
C PRO A 80 -3.31 0.52 11.11
N PRO A 81 -2.40 1.49 10.90
CA PRO A 81 -2.39 2.72 11.68
C PRO A 81 -3.65 3.54 11.38
N PRO A 82 -4.01 4.53 12.22
CA PRO A 82 -5.15 5.40 11.96
C PRO A 82 -5.11 6.01 10.57
N SER A 83 -6.25 5.95 9.89
CA SER A 83 -6.41 6.56 8.57
C SER A 83 -6.51 8.08 8.66
N SER A 84 -6.16 8.76 7.57
CA SER A 84 -6.34 10.21 7.39
C SER A 84 -7.55 10.61 6.54
N VAL A 85 -8.37 9.64 6.11
CA VAL A 85 -9.68 9.89 5.46
C VAL A 85 -10.86 9.79 6.40
#